data_AF-A0A6L2KG51-F1
#
_entry.id   AF-A0A6L2KG51-F1
#
_cell.length_a   1.000
_cell.length_b   1.000
_cell.length_c   1.000
_cell.angle_alpha   90.00
_cell.angle_beta   90.00
_cell.angle_gamma   90.00
#
_symmetry.space_group_name_H-M   'P 1'
#
loop_
_entity.id
_entity.type
_entity.pdbx_description
1 polymer ?
#
loop_
_entity_poly.entity_id
_entity_poly.type
_entity_poly.pdbx_seq_one_letter_code
_entity_poly.pdbx_strand_id
1 'polypeptide(L)'
;MLRDCVLDFGKGWDRHLPLVEFSYNNSYHTNIKAAPFEALYGRNCRSPVCWAEVRDAQLTGPAIIHETTEKIVQIKSKIQATRDQQKSYANIRRKPLEFQVGDIVMLKVSPWKGVVRFGKRGS
;
A
#
# COMPACT_ATOMS: atom_id res chain seq x y z
N MET A 1 2.47 -1.22 0.31
CA MET A 1 2.14 -0.25 1.36
C MET A 1 3.10 -0.38 2.53
N LEU A 2 2.88 -1.24 3.54
CA LEU A 2 3.86 -1.39 4.64
C LEU A 2 5.24 -1.84 4.15
N ARG A 3 5.29 -2.80 3.21
CA ARG A 3 6.56 -3.25 2.61
C ARG A 3 7.30 -2.13 1.88
N ASP A 4 6.59 -1.33 1.09
CA ASP A 4 7.21 -0.22 0.34
C ASP A 4 7.70 0.88 1.28
N CYS A 5 6.94 1.20 2.33
CA CYS A 5 7.40 2.12 3.37
C CYS A 5 8.67 1.60 4.08
N VAL A 6 8.74 0.30 4.39
CA VAL A 6 9.91 -0.31 5.02
C VAL A 6 11.15 -0.25 4.12
N LEU A 7 10.99 -0.46 2.81
CA LEU A 7 12.09 -0.37 1.85
C LEU A 7 12.65 1.05 1.75
N ASP A 8 11.78 2.06 1.73
CA ASP A 8 12.18 3.46 1.59
C ASP A 8 12.80 4.05 2.86
N PHE A 9 12.30 3.68 4.03
CA PHE A 9 12.84 4.16 5.31
C PHE A 9 14.10 3.40 5.76
N GLY A 10 14.40 2.26 5.12
CA GLY A 10 15.64 1.50 5.33
C GLY A 10 15.89 1.13 6.80
N LYS A 11 17.13 1.33 7.26
CA LYS A 11 17.53 1.10 8.67
C LYS A 11 16.98 2.24 9.56
N GLY A 12 15.71 2.13 9.92
CA GLY A 12 14.98 3.12 10.73
C GLY A 12 13.47 3.12 10.51
N TRP A 13 12.96 2.19 9.69
CA TRP A 13 11.52 2.04 9.42
C TRP A 13 10.67 1.88 10.69
N ASP A 14 11.23 1.28 11.74
CA ASP A 14 10.60 1.07 13.05
C ASP A 14 10.24 2.41 13.72
N ARG A 15 11.11 3.42 13.58
CA ARG A 15 10.87 4.77 14.09
C ARG A 15 9.74 5.49 13.36
N HIS A 16 9.45 5.07 12.12
CA HIS A 16 8.40 5.66 11.29
C HIS A 16 7.10 4.86 11.31
N LEU A 17 7.11 3.64 11.85
CA LEU A 17 5.94 2.77 11.91
C LEU A 17 4.71 3.46 12.55
N PRO A 18 4.84 4.21 13.67
CA PRO A 18 3.70 4.92 14.25
C PRO A 18 3.07 5.95 13.29
N LEU A 19 3.89 6.64 12.50
CA LEU A 19 3.40 7.61 11.51
C LEU A 19 2.72 6.93 10.32
N VAL A 20 3.23 5.76 9.93
CA VAL A 20 2.65 4.95 8.86
C VAL A 20 1.28 4.41 9.26
N GLU A 21 1.17 3.85 10.46
CA GLU A 21 -0.09 3.38 11.04
C GLU A 21 -1.09 4.52 11.22
N PHE A 22 -0.65 5.65 11.78
CA PHE A 22 -1.47 6.85 11.92
C PHE A 22 -2.02 7.33 10.58
N SER A 23 -1.16 7.41 9.55
CA SER A 23 -1.56 7.85 8.21
C SER A 23 -2.57 6.90 7.58
N TYR A 24 -2.38 5.59 7.73
CA TYR A 24 -3.30 4.59 7.23
C TYR A 24 -4.67 4.66 7.91
N ASN A 25 -4.70 4.71 9.24
CA ASN A 25 -5.93 4.69 10.03
C ASN A 25 -6.77 5.97 9.88
N ASN A 26 -6.14 7.09 9.52
CA ASN A 26 -6.82 8.37 9.32
C ASN A 26 -7.06 8.73 7.85
N SER A 27 -6.65 7.87 6.91
CA SER A 27 -6.90 8.08 5.49
C SER A 27 -8.26 7.52 5.08
N TYR A 28 -8.91 8.18 4.13
CA TYR A 28 -10.21 7.73 3.61
C TYR A 28 -10.09 6.39 2.87
N HIS A 29 -11.01 5.47 3.15
CA HIS A 29 -11.11 4.17 2.48
C HIS A 29 -12.43 4.09 1.70
N THR A 30 -12.34 3.97 0.37
CA THR A 30 -13.52 3.93 -0.52
C THR A 30 -14.47 2.78 -0.22
N ASN A 31 -13.94 1.62 0.22
CA ASN A 31 -14.76 0.44 0.53
C ASN A 31 -15.63 0.63 1.78
N ILE A 32 -15.13 1.38 2.77
CA ILE A 32 -15.80 1.64 4.05
C ILE A 32 -16.53 3.00 4.00
N LYS A 33 -16.20 3.83 3.01
CA LYS A 33 -16.66 5.22 2.84
C LYS A 33 -16.34 6.14 4.02
N ALA A 34 -15.32 5.79 4.80
CA ALA A 34 -14.81 6.55 5.95
C ALA A 34 -13.33 6.19 6.18
N ALA A 35 -12.65 6.93 7.05
CA ALA A 35 -11.37 6.46 7.58
C ALA A 35 -11.58 5.31 8.59
N PRO A 36 -10.67 4.32 8.69
CA PRO A 36 -10.75 3.27 9.70
C PRO A 36 -10.94 3.81 11.14
N PHE A 37 -10.27 4.91 11.48
CA PHE A 37 -10.44 5.59 12.77
C PHE A 37 -11.87 6.12 12.97
N GLU A 38 -12.43 6.78 11.95
CA GLU A 38 -13.80 7.30 11.99
C GLU A 38 -14.82 6.18 12.11
N ALA A 39 -14.63 5.09 11.37
CA ALA A 39 -15.50 3.92 11.43
C ALA A 39 -15.47 3.25 12.81
N LEU A 40 -14.30 3.24 13.48
CA LEU A 40 -14.14 2.63 14.80
C LEU A 40 -14.70 3.50 15.94
N TYR A 41 -14.47 4.81 15.88
CA TYR A 41 -14.79 5.72 17.00
C TYR A 41 -15.98 6.65 16.74
N GLY A 42 -16.56 6.63 15.53
CA GLY A 42 -17.67 7.49 15.13
C GLY A 42 -17.33 8.98 15.07
N ARG A 43 -16.03 9.34 15.06
CA ARG A 43 -15.55 10.72 15.06
C ARG A 43 -14.19 10.84 14.38
N ASN A 44 -13.88 12.04 13.90
CA ASN A 44 -12.59 12.34 13.29
C ASN A 44 -11.48 12.40 14.34
N CYS A 45 -10.24 12.10 13.93
CA CYS A 45 -9.09 12.17 14.82
C CYS A 45 -8.79 13.61 15.23
N ARG A 46 -8.56 13.81 16.53
CA ARG A 46 -8.26 15.12 17.14
C ARG A 46 -6.78 15.27 17.47
N SER A 47 -5.89 14.79 16.59
CA SER A 47 -4.44 14.95 16.74
C SER A 47 -3.99 16.32 16.22
N PRO A 48 -3.05 17.04 16.86
CA PRO A 48 -2.45 18.30 16.34
C PRO A 48 -2.02 18.20 14.86
N VAL A 49 -1.63 17.00 14.46
CA VAL A 49 -1.21 16.66 13.10
C VAL A 49 -2.39 16.55 12.12
N CYS A 50 -3.58 16.17 12.58
CA CYS A 50 -4.83 16.26 11.82
C CYS A 50 -5.40 17.69 11.78
N TRP A 51 -5.14 18.49 12.82
CA TRP A 51 -5.56 19.90 12.88
C TRP A 51 -4.77 20.81 11.93
N ALA A 52 -3.56 20.40 11.52
CA ALA A 52 -2.78 21.13 10.53
C ALA A 52 -3.49 21.25 9.17
N GLU A 53 -4.42 20.35 8.83
CA GLU A 53 -5.27 20.45 7.63
C GLU A 53 -6.41 21.50 7.79
N VAL A 54 -6.70 21.97 9.01
CA VAL A 54 -7.90 22.78 9.36
C VAL A 54 -7.56 24.20 9.87
N ARG A 55 -6.33 24.68 9.66
CA ARG A 55 -5.81 25.99 10.12
C ARG A 55 -5.55 26.09 11.64
N ASP A 56 -4.43 26.74 11.94
CA ASP A 56 -3.91 27.20 13.24
C ASP A 56 -3.39 26.13 14.23
N ALA A 57 -2.28 25.49 13.87
CA ALA A 57 -1.49 24.67 14.79
C ALA A 57 -0.51 25.52 15.61
N GLN A 58 -0.93 26.04 16.76
CA GLN A 58 -0.10 26.87 17.66
C GLN A 58 0.36 26.17 18.96
N LEU A 59 0.39 24.82 19.00
CA LEU A 59 0.58 24.10 20.28
C LEU A 59 1.78 23.15 20.38
N THR A 60 2.70 23.12 19.42
CA THR A 60 4.04 22.48 19.57
C THR A 60 5.02 23.12 18.58
N GLY A 61 6.32 23.10 18.86
CA GLY A 61 7.35 23.76 18.05
C GLY A 61 7.12 23.62 16.53
N PRO A 62 7.12 24.72 15.76
CA PRO A 62 6.72 24.72 14.35
C PRO A 62 7.48 23.71 13.49
N ALA A 63 8.76 23.50 13.78
CA ALA A 63 9.64 22.62 13.01
C ALA A 63 9.24 21.15 13.10
N ILE A 64 8.93 20.64 14.30
CA ILE A 64 8.63 19.21 14.49
C ILE A 64 7.27 18.88 13.88
N ILE A 65 6.25 19.72 14.11
CA ILE A 65 4.92 19.53 13.50
C ILE A 65 5.06 19.55 11.97
N HIS A 66 5.80 20.51 11.42
CA HIS A 66 5.98 20.65 9.99
C HIS A 66 6.67 19.42 9.38
N GLU A 67 7.81 19.00 9.95
CA GLU A 67 8.54 17.80 9.50
C GLU A 67 7.65 16.54 9.56
N THR A 68 6.85 16.41 10.62
CA THR A 68 5.94 15.28 10.78
C THR A 68 4.81 15.31 9.75
N THR A 69 4.29 16.49 9.44
CA THR A 69 3.22 16.70 8.45
C THR A 69 3.71 16.37 7.05
N GLU A 70 4.91 16.82 6.67
CA GLU A 70 5.52 16.49 5.37
C GLU A 70 5.70 14.97 5.21
N LYS A 71 6.21 14.29 6.25
CA LYS A 71 6.34 12.83 6.26
C LYS A 71 4.99 12.15 6.08
N ILE A 72 3.93 12.66 6.70
CA ILE A 72 2.58 12.09 6.54
C ILE A 72 2.04 12.29 5.13
N VAL A 73 2.26 13.45 4.50
CA VAL A 73 1.89 13.68 3.10
C VAL A 73 2.60 12.68 2.18
N GLN A 74 3.91 12.46 2.39
CA GLN A 74 4.68 11.46 1.64
C GLN A 74 4.17 10.03 1.87
N ILE A 75 3.79 9.68 3.10
CA ILE A 75 3.23 8.35 3.40
C ILE A 75 1.86 8.17 2.73
N LYS A 76 0.98 9.18 2.80
CA LYS A 76 -0.34 9.16 2.15
C LYS A 76 -0.23 8.95 0.64
N SER A 77 0.69 9.65 -0.02
CA SER A 77 0.90 9.49 -1.48
C SER A 77 1.39 8.08 -1.83
N LYS A 78 2.29 7.50 -1.04
CA LYS A 78 2.77 6.11 -1.23
C LYS A 78 1.68 5.07 -1.00
N ILE A 79 0.84 5.26 0.02
CA ILE A 79 -0.34 4.41 0.27
C ILE A 79 -1.23 4.41 -0.98
N GLN A 80 -1.50 5.59 -1.53
CA GLN A 80 -2.35 5.74 -2.70
C GLN A 80 -1.74 5.05 -3.94
N ALA A 81 -0.46 5.31 -4.23
CA ALA A 81 0.24 4.66 -5.34
C ALA A 81 0.23 3.12 -5.23
N THR A 82 0.44 2.57 -4.02
CA THR A 82 0.34 1.11 -3.80
C THR A 82 -1.07 0.61 -4.12
N ARG A 83 -2.11 1.32 -3.66
CA ARG A 83 -3.51 0.93 -3.90
C ARG A 83 -3.83 0.92 -5.38
N ASP A 84 -3.38 1.93 -6.11
CA ASP A 84 -3.61 2.04 -7.55
C ASP A 84 -2.89 0.92 -8.32
N GLN A 85 -1.66 0.56 -7.92
CA GLN A 85 -0.94 -0.59 -8.47
C GLN A 85 -1.63 -1.93 -8.15
N GLN A 86 -2.11 -2.13 -6.93
CA GLN A 86 -2.87 -3.34 -6.58
C GLN A 86 -4.16 -3.44 -7.40
N LYS A 87 -4.87 -2.32 -7.57
CA LYS A 87 -6.09 -2.23 -8.36
C LYS A 87 -5.84 -2.53 -9.83
N SER A 88 -4.75 -2.01 -10.40
CA SER A 88 -4.40 -2.28 -11.80
C SER A 88 -4.08 -3.77 -12.02
N TYR A 89 -3.28 -4.39 -11.16
CA TYR A 89 -2.99 -5.82 -11.24
C TYR A 89 -4.23 -6.69 -11.09
N ALA A 90 -5.10 -6.39 -10.12
CA ALA A 90 -6.34 -7.11 -9.93
C ALA A 90 -7.28 -6.97 -11.14
N ASN A 91 -7.42 -5.76 -11.69
CA ASN A 91 -8.29 -5.52 -12.84
C ASN A 91 -7.77 -6.20 -14.13
N ILE A 92 -6.47 -6.18 -14.39
CA ILE A 92 -5.87 -6.86 -15.55
C ILE A 92 -6.14 -8.37 -15.50
N ARG A 93 -6.16 -8.97 -14.30
CA ARG A 93 -6.38 -10.41 -14.10
C ARG A 93 -7.85 -10.80 -13.86
N ARG A 94 -8.80 -9.86 -13.93
CA ARG A 94 -10.25 -10.15 -13.80
C ARG A 94 -10.87 -10.70 -15.08
N LYS A 95 -10.27 -10.43 -16.24
CA LYS A 95 -10.62 -11.11 -17.49
C LYS A 95 -9.68 -12.30 -17.69
N PRO A 96 -10.15 -13.41 -18.30
CA PRO A 96 -9.25 -14.45 -18.76
C PRO A 96 -8.18 -13.82 -19.66
N LEU A 97 -6.90 -14.16 -19.44
CA LEU A 97 -5.87 -13.77 -20.41
C LEU A 97 -6.15 -14.53 -21.70
N GLU A 98 -6.33 -13.81 -22.80
CA GLU A 98 -6.37 -14.38 -24.14
C GLU A 98 -4.94 -14.42 -24.68
N PHE A 99 -4.53 -15.59 -25.18
CA PHE A 99 -3.23 -15.81 -25.79
C PHE A 99 -3.41 -16.14 -27.25
N GLN A 100 -2.50 -15.66 -28.10
CA GLN A 100 -2.45 -16.03 -29.50
C GLN A 100 -1.40 -17.11 -29.74
N VAL A 101 -1.57 -17.84 -30.85
CA VAL A 101 -0.59 -18.85 -31.27
C VAL A 101 0.73 -18.14 -31.56
N GLY A 102 1.78 -18.49 -30.81
CA GLY A 102 3.11 -17.86 -30.90
C GLY A 102 3.55 -17.08 -29.65
N ASP A 103 2.62 -16.80 -28.73
CA ASP A 103 2.95 -16.11 -27.47
C ASP A 103 3.82 -16.99 -26.55
N ILE A 104 4.90 -16.42 -26.00
CA ILE A 104 5.74 -17.09 -25.00
C ILE A 104 5.10 -16.87 -23.62
N VAL A 105 4.56 -17.94 -23.04
CA VAL A 105 3.89 -17.90 -21.72
C VAL A 105 4.62 -18.74 -20.68
N MET A 106 4.62 -18.27 -19.44
CA MET A 106 5.17 -19.03 -18.31
C MET A 106 4.10 -19.96 -17.73
N LEU A 107 4.31 -21.27 -17.85
CA LEU A 107 3.43 -22.27 -17.24
C LEU A 107 3.78 -22.44 -15.75
N LYS A 108 2.83 -22.13 -14.87
CA LYS A 108 2.98 -22.41 -13.44
C LYS A 108 2.76 -23.89 -13.18
N VAL A 109 3.84 -24.67 -13.08
CA VAL A 109 3.81 -26.07 -12.67
C VAL A 109 4.15 -26.21 -11.20
N SER A 110 3.24 -26.80 -10.43
CA SER A 110 3.58 -27.37 -9.12
C SER A 110 4.31 -28.69 -9.37
N PRO A 111 5.47 -28.97 -8.76
CA PRO A 111 6.05 -30.30 -8.82
C PRO A 111 5.10 -31.26 -8.11
N TRP A 112 4.39 -32.10 -8.87
CA TRP A 112 3.72 -33.25 -8.28
C TRP A 112 4.83 -34.19 -7.80
N LYS A 113 4.66 -34.77 -6.60
CA LYS A 113 5.60 -35.73 -6.03
C LYS A 113 5.60 -36.97 -6.95
N GLY A 114 6.56 -37.04 -7.89
CA GLY A 114 6.63 -38.06 -8.94
C GLY A 114 6.67 -37.46 -10.35
N VAL A 115 7.79 -36.84 -10.72
CA VAL A 115 7.96 -36.11 -11.97
C VAL A 115 7.89 -37.04 -13.19
N VAL A 116 6.81 -36.97 -13.99
CA VAL A 116 6.86 -37.37 -15.41
C VAL A 116 7.55 -36.23 -16.16
N ARG A 117 8.82 -36.41 -16.48
CA ARG A 117 9.55 -35.50 -17.38
C ARG A 117 9.03 -35.76 -18.79
N PHE A 118 8.49 -34.74 -19.45
CA PHE A 118 8.25 -34.81 -20.90
C PHE A 118 9.60 -34.86 -21.60
N GLY A 119 10.06 -36.07 -21.92
CA GLY A 119 11.21 -36.28 -22.80
C GLY A 119 10.80 -36.03 -24.25
N LYS A 120 11.42 -35.05 -24.90
CA LYS A 120 11.43 -35.00 -26.38
C LYS A 120 12.11 -36.30 -26.86
N ARG A 121 11.39 -37.17 -27.57
CA ARG A 121 12.03 -38.14 -28.46
C ARG A 121 12.49 -37.37 -29.70
N GLY A 122 13.79 -37.24 -29.87
CA GLY A 122 14.38 -36.79 -31.12
C GLY A 122 14.16 -37.86 -32.19
N SER A 123 13.75 -37.40 -33.38
CA SER A 123 13.84 -38.13 -34.64
C SER A 123 15.28 -38.16 -35.13
#